data_AF-A0AAX4FTU6-F1
#
_entry.id   AF-A0AAX4FTU6-F1
#
_cell.length_a   1.000
_cell.length_b   1.000
_cell.length_c   1.000
_cell.angle_alpha   90.00
_cell.angle_beta   90.00
_cell.angle_gamma   90.00
#
_symmetry.space_group_name_H-M   'P 1'
#
loop_
_entity.id
_entity.type
_entity.pdbx_description
1 polymer ?
#
loop_
_entity_poly.entity_id
_entity_poly.type
_entity_poly.pdbx_seq_one_letter_code
_entity_poly.pdbx_strand_id
1 'polypeptide(L)'
;MTAMKDTGSMAVQEVTGCKLRNNERAVSEIVGIALLLAVVVMGVGIVAVTIYSQPMPEKTPQVEILISASSNVVSLTHNGGDPLEEGSFYVLADGTRLTGTPTLYGGTWPWSIGEVLNYSVDSTPDQVLVVYDGGGGAVLLKSATISGAAGTAGPDVPAGPGGGGGNSQEDLDAWVVDQFVGQLKNNSIYLAQDIKSNSDFWKSSGFFNFTLSDDGTYLEIANNANQDPGKYNFTQGDVISIHLTDSPIRFFAIGYEGWHISAGDVTVYKNGQKLTKNNKDYIKGGRIYGYSNFTSSVIIRTRNKDLQTELYINNTPIINGAWNQTITLTNVRPAEPTLMILDISKNDPNYFLGTADSITGYS
;
A
#
# COMPACT_ATOMS: atom_id res chain seq x y z
N MET A 1 68.10 7.83 95.48
CA MET A 1 69.58 7.81 95.55
C MET A 1 69.94 6.52 96.27
N THR A 2 70.73 5.59 95.73
CA THR A 2 72.05 5.69 95.07
C THR A 2 72.29 4.34 94.35
N ALA A 3 72.99 4.15 93.23
CA ALA A 3 73.43 5.02 92.12
C ALA A 3 73.73 4.12 90.89
N MET A 4 73.89 4.72 89.70
CA MET A 4 74.21 4.02 88.44
C MET A 4 75.64 3.44 88.40
N LYS A 5 75.80 2.29 87.71
CA LYS A 5 76.83 1.97 86.68
C LYS A 5 76.85 0.45 86.41
N ASP A 6 77.35 -0.09 85.29
CA ASP A 6 78.01 0.54 84.12
C ASP A 6 77.59 -0.18 82.83
N THR A 7 77.99 0.30 81.65
CA THR A 7 77.72 -0.35 80.34
C THR A 7 78.99 -0.51 79.51
N GLY A 8 79.17 -1.69 78.91
CA GLY A 8 80.17 -1.94 77.87
C GLY A 8 80.38 -3.45 77.64
N SER A 9 80.90 -3.91 76.49
CA SER A 9 81.10 -3.25 75.19
C SER A 9 81.54 -4.31 74.16
N MET A 10 81.08 -4.21 72.90
CA MET A 10 81.69 -4.85 71.69
C MET A 10 81.71 -6.41 71.66
N ALA A 11 81.83 -7.13 70.53
CA ALA A 11 82.13 -6.77 69.13
C ALA A 11 81.69 -7.88 68.12
N VAL A 12 81.62 -7.57 66.79
CA VAL A 12 82.06 -8.42 65.63
C VAL A 12 81.23 -9.71 65.29
N GLN A 13 80.90 -10.13 64.04
CA GLN A 13 81.08 -9.61 62.66
C GLN A 13 79.98 -10.14 61.67
N GLU A 14 79.79 -9.39 60.58
CA GLU A 14 79.41 -9.76 59.18
C GLU A 14 78.39 -10.86 58.76
N VAL A 15 77.33 -10.36 58.08
CA VAL A 15 76.93 -10.63 56.68
C VAL A 15 76.82 -12.08 56.17
N THR A 16 75.57 -12.54 56.04
CA THR A 16 74.96 -13.07 54.81
C THR A 16 73.44 -13.08 55.04
N GLY A 17 72.51 -12.89 54.11
CA GLY A 17 72.47 -12.83 52.66
C GLY A 17 70.96 -12.76 52.33
N CYS A 18 70.57 -12.09 51.25
CA CYS A 18 69.17 -11.71 51.02
C CYS A 18 68.21 -12.92 50.95
N LYS A 19 67.25 -13.00 51.87
CA LYS A 19 66.11 -13.93 51.77
C LYS A 19 64.88 -13.13 51.30
N LEU A 20 64.43 -13.39 50.08
CA LEU A 20 63.33 -12.64 49.45
C LEU A 20 62.05 -12.67 50.32
N ARG A 21 61.39 -11.51 50.45
CA ARG A 21 59.98 -11.40 50.88
C ARG A 21 59.05 -11.90 49.75
N ASN A 22 59.06 -13.20 49.52
CA ASN A 22 58.10 -13.88 48.64
C ASN A 22 56.80 -14.15 49.40
N ASN A 23 55.84 -13.23 49.35
CA ASN A 23 54.40 -13.57 49.22
C ASN A 23 53.45 -12.37 49.01
N GLU A 24 53.85 -11.13 49.27
CA GLU A 24 52.92 -9.99 49.23
C GLU A 24 52.74 -9.36 47.84
N ARG A 25 53.63 -9.65 46.88
CA ARG A 25 53.57 -9.05 45.52
C ARG A 25 52.49 -9.65 44.62
N ALA A 26 52.19 -10.95 44.77
CA ALA A 26 51.19 -11.63 43.92
C ALA A 26 49.75 -11.16 44.20
N VAL A 27 49.45 -10.76 45.45
CA VAL A 27 48.11 -10.30 45.84
C VAL A 27 47.80 -8.93 45.20
N SER A 28 48.78 -8.01 45.20
CA SER A 28 48.59 -6.68 44.62
C SER A 28 48.40 -6.69 43.10
N GLU A 29 49.01 -7.65 42.40
CA GLU A 29 48.87 -7.80 40.94
C GLU A 29 47.47 -8.31 40.57
N ILE A 30 47.00 -9.38 41.23
CA ILE A 30 45.67 -9.95 41.00
C ILE A 30 44.56 -8.98 41.42
N VAL A 31 44.70 -8.28 42.55
CA VAL A 31 43.73 -7.27 43.01
C VAL A 31 43.73 -6.04 42.09
N GLY A 32 44.88 -5.62 41.57
CA GLY A 32 44.98 -4.53 40.59
C GLY A 32 44.27 -4.87 39.28
N ILE A 33 44.47 -6.09 38.76
CA ILE A 33 43.77 -6.58 37.57
C ILE A 33 42.27 -6.68 37.81
N ALA A 34 41.83 -7.21 38.96
CA ALA A 34 40.41 -7.32 39.30
C ALA A 34 39.72 -5.95 39.41
N LEU A 35 40.36 -4.95 40.03
CA LEU A 35 39.86 -3.58 40.09
C LEU A 35 39.79 -2.92 38.71
N LEU A 36 40.81 -3.10 37.87
CA LEU A 36 40.81 -2.56 36.51
C LEU A 36 39.67 -3.17 35.68
N LEU A 37 39.47 -4.49 35.75
CA LEU A 37 38.37 -5.18 35.09
C LEU A 37 37.00 -4.68 35.56
N ALA A 38 36.81 -4.50 36.87
CA ALA A 38 35.57 -3.96 37.42
C ALA A 38 35.25 -2.55 36.90
N VAL A 39 36.26 -1.66 36.85
CA VAL A 39 36.10 -0.29 36.32
C VAL A 39 35.82 -0.30 34.81
N VAL A 40 36.51 -1.14 34.03
CA VAL A 40 36.28 -1.27 32.59
C VAL A 40 34.89 -1.81 32.28
N VAL A 41 34.45 -2.88 32.97
CA VAL A 41 33.10 -3.45 32.80
C VAL A 41 32.03 -2.45 33.20
N MET A 42 32.22 -1.70 34.29
CA MET A 42 31.30 -0.63 34.70
C MET A 42 31.25 0.50 33.65
N GLY A 43 32.39 0.94 33.12
CA GLY A 43 32.45 1.97 32.08
C GLY A 43 31.77 1.55 30.78
N VAL A 44 32.04 0.34 30.30
CA VAL A 44 31.35 -0.24 29.13
C VAL A 44 29.86 -0.41 29.38
N GLY A 45 29.46 -0.82 30.60
CA GLY A 45 28.06 -0.93 31.00
C GLY A 45 27.30 0.40 30.95
N ILE A 46 27.91 1.49 31.44
CA ILE A 46 27.32 2.84 31.38
C ILE A 46 27.15 3.27 29.92
N VAL A 47 28.19 3.12 29.08
CA VAL A 47 28.12 3.48 27.66
C VAL A 47 27.05 2.65 26.92
N ALA A 48 26.99 1.34 27.16
CA ALA A 48 25.98 0.47 26.59
C ALA A 48 24.56 0.91 26.97
N VAL A 49 24.29 1.22 28.25
CA VAL A 49 22.99 1.75 28.68
C VAL A 49 22.68 3.07 27.96
N THR A 50 23.61 4.00 27.82
CA THR A 50 23.34 5.27 27.11
C THR A 50 23.03 5.11 25.62
N ILE A 51 23.51 4.05 24.97
CA ILE A 51 23.22 3.75 23.56
C ILE A 51 21.90 2.99 23.43
N TYR A 52 21.67 1.96 24.27
CA TYR A 52 20.50 1.07 24.17
C TYR A 52 19.26 1.57 24.92
N SER A 53 19.36 2.59 25.77
CA SER A 53 18.20 3.25 26.41
C SER A 53 17.64 4.42 25.60
N GLN A 54 18.09 4.62 24.36
CA GLN A 54 17.32 5.42 23.42
C GLN A 54 16.01 4.66 23.11
N PRO A 55 14.83 5.31 23.16
CA PRO A 55 13.61 4.67 22.71
C PRO A 55 13.80 4.19 21.27
N MET A 56 13.30 3.00 20.94
CA MET A 56 13.34 2.53 19.56
C MET A 56 12.66 3.59 18.67
N PRO A 57 13.25 3.98 17.53
CA PRO A 57 12.63 4.92 16.62
C PRO A 57 11.23 4.43 16.25
N GLU A 58 10.20 5.13 16.70
CA GLU A 58 8.83 4.79 16.36
C GLU A 58 8.65 4.99 14.86
N LYS A 59 8.12 3.97 14.17
CA LYS A 59 7.91 4.02 12.73
C LYS A 59 6.96 5.18 12.43
N THR A 60 7.43 6.21 11.73
CA THR A 60 6.56 7.29 11.25
C THR A 60 5.40 6.67 10.47
N PRO A 61 4.14 6.93 10.84
CA PRO A 61 2.99 6.33 10.17
C PRO A 61 2.92 6.81 8.73
N GLN A 62 2.74 5.87 7.80
CA GLN A 62 2.50 6.18 6.39
C GLN A 62 1.00 6.30 6.19
N VAL A 63 0.47 7.52 6.28
CA VAL A 63 -0.96 7.82 6.19
C VAL A 63 -1.25 8.82 5.07
N GLU A 64 -2.32 8.58 4.32
CA GLU A 64 -2.83 9.50 3.32
C GLU A 64 -4.04 10.25 3.90
N ILE A 65 -3.97 11.58 3.90
CA ILE A 65 -5.00 12.46 4.46
C ILE A 65 -5.49 13.40 3.38
N LEU A 66 -6.81 13.45 3.17
CA LEU A 66 -7.47 14.52 2.42
C LEU A 66 -7.88 15.62 3.40
N ILE A 67 -7.54 16.87 3.06
CA ILE A 67 -7.87 18.04 3.88
C ILE A 67 -8.88 18.90 3.12
N SER A 68 -9.94 19.31 3.81
CA SER A 68 -10.87 20.32 3.32
C SER A 68 -11.15 21.34 4.42
N ALA A 69 -11.39 22.59 4.05
CA ALA A 69 -11.69 23.66 4.98
C ALA A 69 -12.86 24.49 4.46
N SER A 70 -13.71 24.92 5.39
CA SER A 70 -14.87 25.79 5.16
C SER A 70 -14.84 26.93 6.18
N SER A 71 -15.86 27.80 6.18
CA SER A 71 -15.90 29.00 7.04
C SER A 71 -15.85 28.72 8.54
N ASN A 72 -16.14 27.50 8.99
CA ASN A 72 -16.23 27.14 10.39
C ASN A 72 -15.69 25.74 10.75
N VAL A 73 -15.28 24.93 9.77
CA VAL A 73 -14.80 23.56 9.98
C VAL A 73 -13.62 23.25 9.07
N VAL A 74 -12.56 22.69 9.65
CA VAL A 74 -11.51 21.93 8.96
C VAL A 74 -11.82 20.45 9.11
N SER A 75 -11.96 19.76 7.98
CA SER A 75 -12.27 18.32 7.90
C SER A 75 -11.08 17.57 7.32
N LEU A 76 -10.61 16.57 8.06
CA LEU A 76 -9.58 15.62 7.64
C LEU A 76 -10.23 14.27 7.36
N THR A 77 -9.99 13.67 6.20
CA THR A 77 -10.48 12.33 5.84
C THR A 77 -9.30 11.39 5.64
N HIS A 78 -9.33 10.23 6.29
CA HIS A 78 -8.28 9.22 6.17
C HIS A 78 -8.48 8.43 4.87
N ASN A 79 -7.59 8.63 3.90
CA ASN A 79 -7.73 8.09 2.54
C ASN A 79 -6.93 6.79 2.30
N GLY A 80 -5.98 6.46 3.19
CA GLY A 80 -5.23 5.21 3.13
C GLY A 80 -4.11 5.15 4.17
N GLY A 81 -3.50 3.97 4.35
CA GLY A 81 -2.28 3.81 5.16
C GLY A 81 -2.48 3.41 6.63
N ASP A 82 -1.46 3.67 7.45
CA ASP A 82 -1.41 3.34 8.89
C ASP A 82 -2.41 4.20 9.71
N PRO A 83 -3.24 3.61 10.60
CA PRO A 83 -4.13 4.37 11.50
C PRO A 83 -3.39 5.31 12.47
N LEU A 84 -4.07 6.37 12.92
CA LEU A 84 -3.53 7.33 13.89
C LEU A 84 -4.27 7.29 15.24
N GLU A 85 -3.52 7.03 16.32
CA GLU A 85 -4.02 7.06 17.70
C GLU A 85 -4.40 8.46 18.19
N GLU A 86 -5.35 8.56 19.12
CA GLU A 86 -5.74 9.85 19.71
C GLU A 86 -4.54 10.52 20.41
N GLY A 87 -4.30 11.79 20.08
CA GLY A 87 -3.18 12.56 20.64
C GLY A 87 -1.79 12.20 20.09
N SER A 88 -1.67 11.22 19.18
CA SER A 88 -0.40 10.92 18.49
C SER A 88 0.00 11.97 17.44
N PHE A 89 -0.88 12.92 17.13
CA PHE A 89 -0.68 14.01 16.18
C PHE A 89 -1.46 15.26 16.59
N TYR A 90 -1.20 16.37 15.89
CA TYR A 90 -1.94 17.62 16.01
C TYR A 90 -2.11 18.33 14.67
N VAL A 91 -3.03 19.29 14.65
CA VAL A 91 -3.36 20.08 13.47
C VAL A 91 -3.01 21.54 13.71
N LEU A 92 -2.38 22.17 12.73
CA LEU A 92 -2.16 23.62 12.68
C LEU A 92 -3.06 24.22 11.60
N ALA A 93 -3.70 25.34 11.90
CA ALA A 93 -4.39 26.22 10.94
C ALA A 93 -3.67 27.56 10.95
N ASP A 94 -3.14 28.01 9.81
CA ASP A 94 -2.31 29.22 9.66
C ASP A 94 -1.18 29.30 10.70
N GLY A 95 -0.53 28.15 10.96
CA GLY A 95 0.53 27.99 11.96
C GLY A 95 0.06 27.91 13.42
N THR A 96 -1.24 28.08 13.70
CA THR A 96 -1.83 28.03 15.05
C THR A 96 -2.37 26.63 15.35
N ARG A 97 -1.96 26.00 16.47
CA ARG A 97 -2.43 24.65 16.85
C ARG A 97 -3.91 24.68 17.23
N LEU A 98 -4.70 23.84 16.56
CA LEU A 98 -6.10 23.62 16.91
C LEU A 98 -6.16 22.80 18.21
N THR A 99 -6.75 23.39 19.26
CA THR A 99 -6.84 22.78 20.60
C THR A 99 -8.26 22.32 20.96
N GLY A 100 -9.24 22.53 20.08
CA GLY A 100 -10.58 22.00 20.26
C GLY A 100 -10.60 20.49 20.08
N THR A 101 -11.40 19.78 20.88
CA THR A 101 -11.63 18.34 20.70
C THR A 101 -12.26 18.10 19.33
N PRO A 102 -11.63 17.34 18.42
CA PRO A 102 -12.22 17.07 17.12
C PRO A 102 -13.43 16.14 17.26
N THR A 103 -14.39 16.28 16.36
CA THR A 103 -15.50 15.33 16.24
C THR A 103 -15.13 14.27 15.20
N LEU A 104 -15.05 13.01 15.62
CA LEU A 104 -14.82 11.87 14.75
C LEU A 104 -16.15 11.34 14.20
N TYR A 105 -16.18 11.09 12.89
CA TYR A 105 -17.30 10.50 12.15
C TYR A 105 -16.83 9.24 11.41
N GLY A 106 -17.66 8.20 11.40
CA GLY A 106 -17.38 6.92 10.72
C GLY A 106 -17.00 5.78 11.66
N GLY A 107 -16.42 6.08 12.82
CA GLY A 107 -16.07 5.07 13.83
C GLY A 107 -15.53 5.67 15.13
N THR A 108 -14.45 5.08 15.66
CA THR A 108 -13.85 5.37 16.98
C THR A 108 -12.33 5.25 16.89
N TRP A 109 -11.58 6.02 17.68
CA TRP A 109 -10.13 5.93 17.76
C TRP A 109 -9.59 4.49 17.86
N PRO A 110 -8.48 4.13 17.17
CA PRO A 110 -7.64 4.99 16.31
C PRO A 110 -8.33 5.43 15.01
N TRP A 111 -8.05 6.66 14.59
CA TRP A 111 -8.62 7.23 13.37
C TRP A 111 -8.09 6.46 12.16
N SER A 112 -9.02 5.90 11.38
CA SER A 112 -8.76 4.84 10.40
C SER A 112 -9.39 5.15 9.03
N ILE A 113 -9.02 4.37 8.01
CA ILE A 113 -9.42 4.56 6.60
C ILE A 113 -10.94 4.73 6.45
N GLY A 114 -11.35 5.81 5.76
CA GLY A 114 -12.74 6.17 5.49
C GLY A 114 -13.40 7.03 6.57
N GLU A 115 -12.76 7.24 7.72
CA GLU A 115 -13.27 8.09 8.80
C GLU A 115 -12.88 9.57 8.63
N VAL A 116 -13.65 10.46 9.24
CA VAL A 116 -13.49 11.92 9.11
C VAL A 116 -13.36 12.58 10.49
N LEU A 117 -12.33 13.40 10.68
CA LEU A 117 -12.13 14.26 11.85
C LEU A 117 -12.46 15.72 11.50
N ASN A 118 -13.38 16.32 12.25
CA ASN A 118 -13.76 17.72 12.11
C ASN A 118 -13.25 18.56 13.29
N TYR A 119 -12.51 19.62 12.99
CA TYR A 119 -12.13 20.66 13.93
C TYR A 119 -12.92 21.94 13.66
N SER A 120 -13.51 22.53 14.69
CA SER A 120 -14.12 23.86 14.59
C SER A 120 -13.03 24.94 14.47
N VAL A 121 -13.25 25.90 13.57
CA VAL A 121 -12.39 27.07 13.35
C VAL A 121 -13.25 28.34 13.26
N ASP A 122 -12.68 29.51 13.60
CA ASP A 122 -13.42 30.78 13.60
C ASP A 122 -13.60 31.39 12.19
N SER A 123 -12.76 30.97 11.23
CA SER A 123 -12.75 31.36 9.82
C SER A 123 -12.11 30.26 8.98
N THR A 124 -12.34 30.26 7.66
CA THR A 124 -11.55 29.41 6.75
C THR A 124 -10.07 29.79 6.88
N PRO A 125 -9.17 28.87 7.25
CA PRO A 125 -7.73 29.11 7.25
C PRO A 125 -7.16 29.08 5.84
N ASP A 126 -6.06 29.81 5.62
CA ASP A 126 -5.32 29.83 4.36
C ASP A 126 -4.44 28.58 4.19
N GLN A 127 -3.97 27.98 5.28
CA GLN A 127 -3.15 26.78 5.31
C GLN A 127 -3.54 25.86 6.46
N VAL A 128 -3.53 24.54 6.21
CA VAL A 128 -3.70 23.50 7.24
C VAL A 128 -2.54 22.51 7.18
N LEU A 129 -1.96 22.18 8.34
CA LEU A 129 -0.87 21.20 8.50
C LEU A 129 -1.26 20.13 9.50
N VAL A 130 -0.97 18.86 9.21
CA VAL A 130 -1.15 17.73 10.14
C VAL A 130 0.24 17.20 10.51
N VAL A 131 0.55 17.17 11.80
CA VAL A 131 1.89 16.88 12.33
C VAL A 131 1.82 15.77 13.38
N TYR A 132 2.56 14.69 13.17
CA TYR A 132 2.73 13.59 14.12
C TYR A 132 3.62 14.01 15.30
N ASP A 133 3.17 13.73 16.53
CA ASP A 133 3.72 14.14 17.84
C ASP A 133 4.34 12.93 18.61
N GLY A 134 4.06 11.67 18.20
CA GLY A 134 4.30 10.44 18.99
C GLY A 134 5.76 10.00 19.19
N GLY A 135 6.53 9.91 18.09
CA GLY A 135 7.81 9.20 18.04
C GLY A 135 9.05 9.89 18.64
N GLY A 136 8.88 10.78 19.63
CA GLY A 136 9.97 11.56 20.21
C GLY A 136 10.49 12.72 19.35
N GLY A 137 9.81 13.03 18.26
CA GLY A 137 10.07 14.16 17.37
C GLY A 137 8.87 14.44 16.45
N ALA A 138 8.68 15.72 16.09
CA ALA A 138 7.54 16.14 15.29
C ALA A 138 7.79 15.93 13.78
N VAL A 139 6.84 15.28 13.08
CA VAL A 139 6.94 15.01 11.63
C VAL A 139 5.69 15.47 10.90
N LEU A 140 5.85 16.26 9.83
CA LEU A 140 4.74 16.69 8.98
C LEU A 140 4.19 15.49 8.19
N LEU A 141 2.92 15.15 8.39
CA LEU A 141 2.21 14.11 7.65
C LEU A 141 1.54 14.67 6.38
N LYS A 142 0.92 15.85 6.48
CA LYS A 142 0.17 16.47 5.37
C LYS A 142 0.13 17.99 5.49
N SER A 143 0.07 18.68 4.36
CA SER A 143 -0.18 20.12 4.23
C SER A 143 -1.20 20.41 3.14
N ALA A 144 -2.03 21.43 3.32
CA ALA A 144 -2.93 21.96 2.29
C ALA A 144 -2.96 23.50 2.35
N THR A 145 -3.13 24.15 1.19
CA THR A 145 -3.33 25.60 1.06
C THR A 145 -4.71 25.85 0.44
N ILE A 146 -5.46 26.82 0.98
CA ILE A 146 -6.89 27.02 0.75
C ILE A 146 -7.18 28.37 0.08
N SER A 147 -6.32 29.38 0.23
CA SER A 147 -6.55 30.73 -0.31
C SER A 147 -6.16 30.88 -1.78
N GLY A 148 -7.10 30.51 -2.65
CA GLY A 148 -7.07 30.79 -4.08
C GLY A 148 -8.49 30.81 -4.65
N ALA A 149 -8.76 31.72 -5.59
CA ALA A 149 -10.08 31.81 -6.23
C ALA A 149 -10.47 30.47 -6.87
N ALA A 150 -11.72 30.02 -6.62
CA ALA A 150 -12.33 28.75 -7.05
C ALA A 150 -11.56 28.00 -8.17
N GLY A 151 -10.54 27.25 -7.76
CA GLY A 151 -9.52 26.72 -8.64
C GLY A 151 -8.63 25.75 -7.87
N THR A 152 -8.64 24.50 -8.33
CA THR A 152 -7.57 23.53 -8.14
C THR A 152 -7.04 23.34 -6.71
N ALA A 153 -7.92 22.94 -5.79
CA ALA A 153 -7.53 21.90 -4.84
C ALA A 153 -7.42 20.58 -5.62
N GLY A 154 -6.33 20.42 -6.37
CA GLY A 154 -5.98 19.18 -7.04
C GLY A 154 -5.52 18.13 -6.03
N PRO A 155 -5.63 16.82 -6.34
CA PRO A 155 -4.98 15.80 -5.52
C PRO A 155 -3.46 16.00 -5.56
N ASP A 156 -2.80 15.91 -4.40
CA ASP A 156 -1.32 15.92 -4.35
C ASP A 156 -0.77 14.71 -5.09
N VAL A 157 -0.12 14.95 -6.23
CA VAL A 157 0.62 13.95 -7.00
C VAL A 157 2.10 13.96 -6.57
N PRO A 158 2.82 12.81 -6.57
CA PRO A 158 4.20 12.76 -6.10
C PRO A 158 5.13 13.71 -6.85
N ALA A 159 6.03 14.38 -6.13
CA ALA A 159 7.02 15.27 -6.72
C ALA A 159 7.94 14.51 -7.69
N GLY A 160 7.89 14.90 -8.97
CA GLY A 160 8.72 14.30 -10.02
C GLY A 160 10.23 14.50 -9.77
N PRO A 161 11.08 13.54 -10.17
CA PRO A 161 12.51 13.60 -9.92
C PRO A 161 13.23 14.58 -10.87
N GLY A 162 13.23 15.87 -10.51
CA GLY A 162 14.24 16.82 -11.00
C GLY A 162 13.75 18.23 -11.34
N GLY A 163 14.41 19.22 -10.73
CA GLY A 163 14.50 20.58 -11.25
C GLY A 163 13.43 21.55 -10.77
N GLY A 164 13.81 22.47 -9.88
CA GLY A 164 12.96 23.60 -9.51
C GLY A 164 12.74 24.54 -10.69
N GLY A 165 11.50 24.58 -11.17
CA GLY A 165 10.99 25.55 -12.13
C GLY A 165 9.49 25.71 -11.89
N GLY A 166 8.99 26.95 -11.88
CA GLY A 166 7.58 27.24 -11.67
C GLY A 166 6.76 26.87 -12.89
N ASN A 167 6.47 25.58 -13.06
CA ASN A 167 5.50 25.09 -14.04
C ASN A 167 4.11 25.62 -13.66
N SER A 168 3.35 26.10 -14.64
CA SER A 168 1.95 26.49 -14.39
C SER A 168 1.10 25.25 -14.09
N GLN A 169 -0.10 25.44 -13.53
CA GLN A 169 -1.03 24.33 -13.35
C GLN A 169 -1.36 23.64 -14.69
N GLU A 170 -1.41 24.40 -15.80
CA GLU A 170 -1.63 23.86 -17.14
C GLU A 170 -0.47 22.98 -17.62
N ASP A 171 0.78 23.36 -17.32
CA ASP A 171 1.97 22.54 -17.61
C ASP A 171 2.01 21.26 -16.76
N LEU A 172 1.56 21.34 -15.50
CA LEU A 172 1.48 20.20 -14.58
C LEU A 172 0.34 19.25 -14.94
N ASP A 173 -0.84 19.77 -15.29
CA ASP A 173 -1.98 18.99 -15.77
C ASP A 173 -1.61 18.30 -17.10
N ALA A 174 -0.96 19.01 -18.02
CA ALA A 174 -0.43 18.43 -19.26
C ALA A 174 0.61 17.34 -18.99
N TRP A 175 1.48 17.51 -17.98
CA TRP A 175 2.44 16.48 -17.57
C TRP A 175 1.75 15.26 -16.95
N VAL A 176 0.78 15.43 -16.04
CA VAL A 176 0.01 14.33 -15.44
C VAL A 176 -0.75 13.57 -16.53
N VAL A 177 -1.37 14.28 -17.48
CA VAL A 177 -2.01 13.67 -18.64
C VAL A 177 -1.01 12.91 -19.50
N ASP A 178 0.18 13.45 -19.79
CA ASP A 178 1.19 12.74 -20.58
C ASP A 178 1.79 11.53 -19.83
N GLN A 179 1.97 11.59 -18.51
CA GLN A 179 2.38 10.43 -17.70
C GLN A 179 1.30 9.34 -17.71
N PHE A 180 0.04 9.69 -17.47
CA PHE A 180 -1.08 8.75 -17.48
C PHE A 180 -1.25 8.14 -18.88
N VAL A 181 -1.31 8.97 -19.91
CA VAL A 181 -1.35 8.52 -21.32
C VAL A 181 -0.12 7.67 -21.67
N GLY A 182 1.07 8.00 -21.18
CA GLY A 182 2.29 7.23 -21.35
C GLY A 182 2.24 5.84 -20.72
N GLN A 183 1.73 5.74 -19.49
CA GLN A 183 1.51 4.47 -18.78
C GLN A 183 0.45 3.61 -19.47
N LEU A 184 -0.63 4.21 -19.98
CA LEU A 184 -1.71 3.49 -20.67
C LEU A 184 -1.36 3.11 -22.12
N LYS A 185 -0.56 3.92 -22.83
CA LYS A 185 -0.09 3.65 -24.20
C LYS A 185 0.60 2.28 -24.33
N ASN A 186 1.30 1.83 -23.29
CA ASN A 186 2.04 0.56 -23.27
C ASN A 186 1.31 -0.59 -22.55
N ASN A 187 0.07 -0.36 -22.10
CA ASN A 187 -0.74 -1.31 -21.33
C ASN A 187 -2.21 -1.29 -21.81
N SER A 188 -2.43 -1.27 -23.13
CA SER A 188 -3.76 -1.19 -23.72
C SER A 188 -3.93 -2.17 -24.88
N ILE A 189 -5.07 -2.88 -24.87
CA ILE A 189 -5.53 -3.71 -25.98
C ILE A 189 -6.92 -3.24 -26.35
N TYR A 190 -7.06 -2.68 -27.54
CA TYR A 190 -8.34 -2.27 -28.10
C TYR A 190 -8.76 -3.30 -29.16
N LEU A 191 -9.98 -3.81 -29.05
CA LEU A 191 -10.52 -4.80 -29.99
C LEU A 191 -11.95 -4.45 -30.41
N ALA A 192 -12.09 -3.89 -31.61
CA ALA A 192 -13.36 -3.51 -32.20
C ALA A 192 -13.74 -4.41 -33.38
N GLN A 193 -15.04 -4.48 -33.68
CA GLN A 193 -15.58 -5.12 -34.87
C GLN A 193 -16.86 -4.43 -35.33
N ASP A 194 -17.08 -4.33 -36.64
CA ASP A 194 -18.29 -3.77 -37.25
C ASP A 194 -19.52 -4.66 -37.01
N ILE A 195 -20.05 -4.64 -35.77
CA ILE A 195 -21.17 -5.47 -35.30
C ILE A 195 -22.47 -5.04 -35.98
N LYS A 196 -23.03 -5.94 -36.80
CA LYS A 196 -24.25 -5.68 -37.60
C LYS A 196 -25.53 -6.22 -36.96
N SER A 197 -25.40 -7.14 -36.01
CA SER A 197 -26.54 -7.82 -35.38
C SER A 197 -26.18 -8.39 -34.00
N ASN A 198 -27.22 -8.70 -33.21
CA ASN A 198 -27.07 -9.34 -31.90
C ASN A 198 -26.43 -10.75 -31.96
N SER A 199 -26.32 -11.36 -33.14
CA SER A 199 -25.64 -12.64 -33.36
C SER A 199 -24.11 -12.50 -33.45
N ASP A 200 -23.64 -11.32 -33.86
CA ASP A 200 -22.23 -11.02 -34.14
C ASP A 200 -21.42 -10.71 -32.87
N PHE A 201 -22.10 -10.42 -31.76
CA PHE A 201 -21.46 -10.09 -30.47
C PHE A 201 -20.36 -11.07 -30.08
N TRP A 202 -19.25 -10.50 -29.62
CA TRP A 202 -18.10 -11.21 -29.09
C TRP A 202 -18.47 -12.25 -28.03
N LYS A 203 -17.71 -13.36 -28.02
CA LYS A 203 -17.80 -14.37 -26.98
C LYS A 203 -16.49 -14.44 -26.21
N SER A 204 -16.56 -14.33 -24.88
CA SER A 204 -15.44 -14.59 -23.98
C SER A 204 -15.56 -15.97 -23.33
N SER A 205 -14.44 -16.64 -23.07
CA SER A 205 -14.35 -17.88 -22.29
C SER A 205 -13.02 -17.91 -21.54
N GLY A 206 -12.85 -18.82 -20.59
CA GLY A 206 -11.62 -18.93 -19.79
C GLY A 206 -11.88 -18.80 -18.30
N PHE A 207 -10.96 -18.17 -17.56
CA PHE A 207 -11.05 -18.11 -16.10
C PHE A 207 -10.28 -16.93 -15.45
N PHE A 208 -10.66 -16.63 -14.21
CA PHE A 208 -9.90 -15.83 -13.25
C PHE A 208 -9.79 -16.60 -11.94
N ASN A 209 -8.57 -16.77 -11.42
CA ASN A 209 -8.27 -17.44 -10.16
C ASN A 209 -7.39 -16.53 -9.29
N PHE A 210 -7.73 -16.39 -8.01
CA PHE A 210 -6.93 -15.61 -7.06
C PHE A 210 -7.24 -16.03 -5.61
N THR A 211 -6.28 -15.78 -4.71
CA THR A 211 -6.40 -16.00 -3.26
C THR A 211 -6.63 -14.66 -2.57
N LEU A 212 -7.68 -14.55 -1.76
CA LEU A 212 -7.98 -13.31 -1.04
C LEU A 212 -7.00 -13.03 0.09
N SER A 213 -6.69 -11.74 0.31
CA SER A 213 -5.92 -11.27 1.45
C SER A 213 -6.75 -10.50 2.48
N ASP A 214 -8.06 -10.36 2.29
CA ASP A 214 -8.99 -9.60 3.16
C ASP A 214 -10.37 -10.30 3.32
N ASP A 215 -11.11 -9.92 4.38
CA ASP A 215 -12.43 -10.44 4.77
C ASP A 215 -13.64 -9.66 4.21
N GLY A 216 -13.45 -8.51 3.57
CA GLY A 216 -14.51 -7.66 3.03
C GLY A 216 -15.11 -8.12 1.70
N THR A 217 -14.50 -9.12 1.04
CA THR A 217 -14.85 -9.55 -0.32
C THR A 217 -16.21 -10.24 -0.38
N TYR A 218 -17.03 -9.88 -1.37
CA TYR A 218 -18.30 -10.53 -1.66
C TYR A 218 -18.66 -10.54 -3.15
N LEU A 219 -19.44 -11.53 -3.56
CA LEU A 219 -20.04 -11.61 -4.89
C LEU A 219 -21.57 -11.72 -4.81
N GLU A 220 -22.26 -11.09 -5.74
CA GLU A 220 -23.72 -11.12 -5.87
C GLU A 220 -24.09 -12.04 -7.04
N ILE A 221 -24.52 -13.27 -6.73
CA ILE A 221 -24.72 -14.35 -7.72
C ILE A 221 -26.22 -14.65 -7.88
N ALA A 222 -26.71 -14.58 -9.11
CA ALA A 222 -28.10 -14.89 -9.48
C ALA A 222 -28.17 -16.09 -10.44
N ASN A 223 -29.23 -16.90 -10.37
CA ASN A 223 -29.36 -18.09 -11.24
C ASN A 223 -29.78 -17.76 -12.68
N ASN A 224 -30.12 -16.50 -12.97
CA ASN A 224 -30.42 -15.98 -14.31
C ASN A 224 -30.45 -14.43 -14.30
N ALA A 225 -30.59 -13.82 -15.47
CA ALA A 225 -30.56 -12.36 -15.65
C ALA A 225 -31.70 -11.59 -14.95
N ASN A 226 -32.82 -12.23 -14.62
CA ASN A 226 -34.04 -11.58 -14.10
C ASN A 226 -34.32 -11.91 -12.63
N GLN A 227 -33.40 -12.61 -11.95
CA GLN A 227 -33.54 -12.96 -10.54
C GLN A 227 -32.64 -12.08 -9.66
N ASP A 228 -33.13 -11.74 -8.47
CA ASP A 228 -32.34 -11.11 -7.42
C ASP A 228 -31.14 -11.98 -7.04
N PRO A 229 -29.94 -11.39 -6.86
CA PRO A 229 -28.75 -12.14 -6.49
C PRO A 229 -28.75 -12.53 -5.01
N GLY A 230 -28.21 -13.70 -4.71
CA GLY A 230 -27.74 -14.02 -3.36
C GLY A 230 -26.36 -13.39 -3.13
N LYS A 231 -26.14 -12.82 -1.93
CA LYS A 231 -24.82 -12.33 -1.52
C LYS A 231 -23.99 -13.49 -0.94
N TYR A 232 -22.81 -13.70 -1.50
CA TYR A 232 -21.83 -14.69 -1.05
C TYR A 232 -20.61 -13.95 -0.50
N ASN A 233 -20.38 -14.04 0.81
CA ASN A 233 -19.22 -13.44 1.46
C ASN A 233 -18.03 -14.42 1.46
N PHE A 234 -16.83 -13.86 1.40
CA PHE A 234 -15.57 -14.57 1.43
C PHE A 234 -14.72 -14.04 2.59
N THR A 235 -13.71 -14.82 2.97
CA THR A 235 -12.76 -14.50 4.05
C THR A 235 -11.34 -14.59 3.53
N GLN A 236 -10.40 -13.96 4.24
CA GLN A 236 -8.97 -14.03 3.97
C GLN A 236 -8.52 -15.49 3.79
N GLY A 237 -7.71 -15.74 2.77
CA GLY A 237 -7.23 -17.08 2.40
C GLY A 237 -8.20 -17.89 1.54
N ASP A 238 -9.45 -17.46 1.32
CA ASP A 238 -10.32 -18.10 0.32
C ASP A 238 -9.72 -17.99 -1.08
N VAL A 239 -9.80 -19.08 -1.84
CA VAL A 239 -9.51 -19.12 -3.27
C VAL A 239 -10.81 -18.95 -4.04
N ILE A 240 -10.89 -17.89 -4.84
CA ILE A 240 -11.97 -17.66 -5.79
C ILE A 240 -11.54 -18.12 -7.18
N SER A 241 -12.39 -18.92 -7.83
CA SER A 241 -12.26 -19.26 -9.25
C SER A 241 -13.54 -18.89 -10.00
N ILE A 242 -13.43 -18.04 -11.01
CA ILE A 242 -14.52 -17.59 -11.88
C ILE A 242 -14.26 -18.14 -13.27
N HIS A 243 -15.11 -19.03 -13.76
CA HIS A 243 -15.02 -19.66 -15.07
C HIS A 243 -16.06 -19.04 -16.02
N LEU A 244 -15.62 -18.67 -17.22
CA LEU A 244 -16.42 -18.05 -18.28
C LEU A 244 -16.77 -19.08 -19.38
N THR A 245 -18.03 -19.11 -19.83
CA THR A 245 -18.52 -20.02 -20.88
C THR A 245 -19.34 -19.26 -21.92
N ASP A 246 -18.72 -18.82 -23.03
CA ASP A 246 -19.34 -17.90 -24.00
C ASP A 246 -19.96 -16.64 -23.32
N SER A 247 -19.33 -16.19 -22.23
CA SER A 247 -19.82 -15.13 -21.33
C SER A 247 -19.72 -13.74 -21.94
N PRO A 248 -20.69 -12.84 -21.67
CA PRO A 248 -20.40 -11.41 -21.58
C PRO A 248 -19.75 -11.12 -20.22
N ILE A 249 -18.71 -10.29 -20.19
CA ILE A 249 -18.02 -9.87 -18.96
C ILE A 249 -17.75 -8.36 -18.96
N ARG A 250 -17.94 -7.75 -17.79
CA ARG A 250 -17.39 -6.44 -17.44
C ARG A 250 -16.57 -6.59 -16.18
N PHE A 251 -15.31 -6.19 -16.27
CA PHE A 251 -14.39 -6.12 -15.16
C PHE A 251 -13.91 -4.68 -15.04
N PHE A 252 -13.97 -4.15 -13.82
CA PHE A 252 -13.42 -2.85 -13.47
C PHE A 252 -12.61 -3.01 -12.19
N ALA A 253 -11.37 -2.55 -12.19
CA ALA A 253 -10.54 -2.48 -11.01
C ALA A 253 -9.81 -1.14 -10.96
N ILE A 254 -9.84 -0.50 -9.80
CA ILE A 254 -8.89 0.54 -9.39
C ILE A 254 -8.25 0.04 -8.09
N GLY A 255 -6.93 0.15 -7.96
CA GLY A 255 -6.28 -0.25 -6.72
C GLY A 255 -6.21 -1.77 -6.53
N TYR A 256 -5.80 -2.14 -5.32
CA TYR A 256 -5.92 -3.48 -4.77
C TYR A 256 -7.30 -3.72 -4.12
N GLU A 257 -8.18 -2.70 -4.07
CA GLU A 257 -9.42 -2.70 -3.26
C GLU A 257 -10.71 -2.26 -4.02
N GLY A 258 -10.59 -1.60 -5.18
CA GLY A 258 -11.73 -1.03 -5.92
C GLY A 258 -12.23 -1.91 -7.06
N TRP A 259 -12.65 -3.14 -6.78
CA TRP A 259 -13.05 -4.11 -7.80
C TRP A 259 -14.57 -4.17 -7.98
N HIS A 260 -15.03 -4.14 -9.22
CA HIS A 260 -16.42 -4.41 -9.60
C HIS A 260 -16.48 -5.33 -10.82
N ILE A 261 -17.26 -6.40 -10.72
CA ILE A 261 -17.42 -7.41 -11.76
C ILE A 261 -18.90 -7.65 -12.04
N SER A 262 -19.25 -7.75 -13.32
CA SER A 262 -20.49 -8.39 -13.76
C SER A 262 -20.21 -9.34 -14.91
N ALA A 263 -20.78 -10.54 -14.87
CA ALA A 263 -20.60 -11.53 -15.91
C ALA A 263 -21.84 -12.42 -16.04
N GLY A 264 -22.18 -12.81 -17.26
CA GLY A 264 -23.23 -13.80 -17.55
C GLY A 264 -22.63 -15.14 -17.99
N ASP A 265 -23.40 -16.21 -17.91
CA ASP A 265 -22.98 -17.55 -18.33
C ASP A 265 -21.68 -18.01 -17.64
N VAL A 266 -21.62 -17.82 -16.31
CA VAL A 266 -20.44 -18.12 -15.49
C VAL A 266 -20.64 -19.30 -14.54
N THR A 267 -19.52 -19.83 -14.07
CA THR A 267 -19.45 -20.75 -12.93
C THR A 267 -18.46 -20.22 -11.90
N VAL A 268 -18.86 -20.10 -10.64
CA VAL A 268 -18.02 -19.59 -9.55
C VAL A 268 -17.74 -20.69 -8.54
N TYR A 269 -16.50 -20.77 -8.06
CA TYR A 269 -16.07 -21.65 -6.99
C TYR A 269 -15.43 -20.85 -5.83
N LYS A 270 -15.65 -21.33 -4.61
CA LYS A 270 -14.95 -20.95 -3.37
C LYS A 270 -14.20 -22.17 -2.85
N ASN A 271 -12.88 -22.13 -2.76
CA ASN A 271 -12.05 -23.25 -2.29
C ASN A 271 -12.35 -24.57 -3.03
N GLY A 272 -12.56 -24.48 -4.35
CA GLY A 272 -12.97 -25.61 -5.21
C GLY A 272 -14.44 -26.06 -5.08
N GLN A 273 -15.20 -25.54 -4.12
CA GLN A 273 -16.64 -25.81 -3.98
C GLN A 273 -17.45 -24.88 -4.88
N LYS A 274 -18.33 -25.44 -5.71
CA LYS A 274 -19.14 -24.67 -6.67
C LYS A 274 -20.24 -23.88 -5.96
N LEU A 275 -20.29 -22.56 -6.18
CA LEU A 275 -21.33 -21.67 -5.64
C LEU A 275 -22.53 -21.53 -6.58
N THR A 276 -22.28 -21.46 -7.88
CA THR A 276 -23.30 -21.41 -8.94
C THR A 276 -23.98 -22.78 -9.12
N LYS A 277 -25.29 -22.81 -9.36
CA LYS A 277 -26.05 -24.04 -9.64
C LYS A 277 -25.68 -24.62 -10.99
N ASN A 278 -25.70 -23.81 -12.05
CA ASN A 278 -25.44 -24.24 -13.42
C ASN A 278 -24.31 -23.38 -14.05
N ASN A 279 -24.20 -23.31 -15.39
CA ASN A 279 -23.20 -22.53 -16.13
C ASN A 279 -23.82 -21.36 -16.93
N LYS A 280 -25.06 -20.99 -16.58
CA LYS A 280 -25.86 -19.86 -17.07
C LYS A 280 -26.21 -18.90 -15.93
N ASP A 281 -25.54 -19.05 -14.80
CA ASP A 281 -25.67 -18.15 -13.65
C ASP A 281 -24.92 -16.84 -13.93
N TYR A 282 -25.22 -15.82 -13.15
CA TYR A 282 -24.77 -14.44 -13.35
C TYR A 282 -24.07 -13.92 -12.10
N ILE A 283 -22.93 -13.26 -12.27
CA ILE A 283 -22.43 -12.30 -11.31
C ILE A 283 -23.07 -10.96 -11.65
N LYS A 284 -23.93 -10.47 -10.76
CA LYS A 284 -24.66 -9.20 -10.90
C LYS A 284 -23.85 -8.00 -10.43
N GLY A 285 -22.99 -8.24 -9.45
CA GLY A 285 -22.11 -7.29 -8.82
C GLY A 285 -21.20 -8.01 -7.83
N GLY A 286 -20.42 -7.24 -7.10
CA GLY A 286 -19.49 -7.74 -6.09
C GLY A 286 -18.38 -6.74 -5.84
N ARG A 287 -17.66 -6.95 -4.73
CA ARG A 287 -16.43 -6.24 -4.41
C ARG A 287 -15.37 -7.24 -4.01
N ILE A 288 -14.17 -7.07 -4.54
CA ILE A 288 -12.98 -7.85 -4.20
C ILE A 288 -11.98 -6.87 -3.60
N TYR A 289 -11.61 -7.14 -2.36
CA TYR A 289 -10.64 -6.40 -1.59
C TYR A 289 -9.44 -7.31 -1.39
N GLY A 290 -8.25 -6.89 -1.81
CA GLY A 290 -6.97 -7.57 -1.56
C GLY A 290 -6.87 -8.99 -2.14
N TYR A 291 -5.94 -9.21 -3.06
CA TYR A 291 -5.73 -10.54 -3.63
C TYR A 291 -4.27 -10.82 -3.96
N SER A 292 -3.94 -12.11 -4.02
CA SER A 292 -2.63 -12.67 -4.33
C SER A 292 -2.79 -13.90 -5.23
N ASN A 293 -1.67 -14.46 -5.72
CA ASN A 293 -1.65 -15.66 -6.57
C ASN A 293 -2.58 -15.57 -7.81
N PHE A 294 -2.71 -14.36 -8.36
CA PHE A 294 -3.61 -14.09 -9.46
C PHE A 294 -3.14 -14.79 -10.73
N THR A 295 -4.04 -15.55 -11.34
CA THR A 295 -3.84 -16.17 -12.66
C THR A 295 -5.15 -16.09 -13.46
N SER A 296 -5.05 -15.75 -14.73
CA SER A 296 -6.24 -15.66 -15.59
C SER A 296 -5.95 -16.08 -17.02
N SER A 297 -7.01 -16.41 -17.75
CA SER A 297 -6.99 -16.60 -19.19
C SER A 297 -8.31 -16.11 -19.76
N VAL A 298 -8.26 -15.21 -20.75
CA VAL A 298 -9.44 -14.67 -21.42
C VAL A 298 -9.32 -14.96 -22.92
N ILE A 299 -10.24 -15.78 -23.40
CA ILE A 299 -10.31 -16.26 -24.78
C ILE A 299 -11.44 -15.49 -25.48
N ILE A 300 -11.11 -14.66 -26.46
CA ILE A 300 -12.05 -13.82 -27.21
C ILE A 300 -12.24 -14.37 -28.62
N ARG A 301 -13.49 -14.64 -29.00
CA ARG A 301 -13.86 -15.21 -30.29
C ARG A 301 -14.93 -14.36 -30.98
N THR A 302 -14.68 -14.02 -32.25
CA THR A 302 -15.69 -13.46 -33.16
C THR A 302 -16.71 -14.52 -33.56
N ARG A 303 -17.97 -14.11 -33.74
CA ARG A 303 -19.05 -14.96 -34.24
C ARG A 303 -19.20 -14.88 -35.77
N ASN A 304 -18.65 -13.84 -36.38
CA ASN A 304 -18.81 -13.56 -37.80
C ASN A 304 -17.46 -13.18 -38.42
N LYS A 305 -17.01 -14.04 -39.33
CA LYS A 305 -15.70 -14.00 -39.99
C LYS A 305 -15.56 -12.91 -41.07
N ASP A 306 -16.67 -12.32 -41.50
CA ASP A 306 -16.72 -11.39 -42.63
C ASP A 306 -16.91 -9.93 -42.18
N LEU A 307 -16.80 -9.65 -40.88
CA LEU A 307 -16.86 -8.30 -40.31
C LEU A 307 -15.47 -7.68 -40.23
N GLN A 308 -15.40 -6.37 -40.50
CA GLN A 308 -14.20 -5.57 -40.26
C GLN A 308 -13.85 -5.63 -38.77
N THR A 309 -12.63 -6.02 -38.45
CA THR A 309 -12.07 -6.10 -37.10
C THR A 309 -10.81 -5.25 -37.00
N GLU A 310 -10.69 -4.54 -35.90
CA GLU A 310 -9.49 -3.79 -35.54
C GLU A 310 -8.96 -4.24 -34.19
N LEU A 311 -7.70 -4.66 -34.15
CA LEU A 311 -6.95 -4.95 -32.93
C LEU A 311 -5.76 -4.01 -32.87
N TYR A 312 -5.67 -3.23 -31.79
CA TYR A 312 -4.47 -2.49 -31.45
C TYR A 312 -3.91 -3.05 -30.14
N ILE A 313 -2.61 -3.32 -30.12
CA ILE A 313 -1.86 -3.66 -28.90
C ILE A 313 -0.88 -2.51 -28.70
N ASN A 314 -0.94 -1.86 -27.55
CA ASN A 314 -0.08 -0.74 -27.18
C ASN A 314 -0.05 0.36 -28.26
N ASN A 315 -1.25 0.78 -28.67
CA ASN A 315 -1.51 1.74 -29.75
C ASN A 315 -0.91 1.37 -31.13
N THR A 316 -0.40 0.14 -31.30
CA THR A 316 0.11 -0.38 -32.57
C THR A 316 -0.98 -1.20 -33.25
N PRO A 317 -1.36 -0.91 -34.51
CA PRO A 317 -2.35 -1.71 -35.23
C PRO A 317 -1.76 -3.09 -35.56
N ILE A 318 -2.48 -4.14 -35.17
CA ILE A 318 -2.11 -5.55 -35.35
C ILE A 318 -3.05 -6.23 -36.34
N ILE A 319 -4.36 -6.00 -36.20
CA ILE A 319 -5.39 -6.46 -37.14
C ILE A 319 -6.11 -5.22 -37.65
N ASN A 320 -6.30 -5.14 -38.96
CA ASN A 320 -7.17 -4.17 -39.63
C ASN A 320 -7.74 -4.85 -40.89
N GLY A 321 -8.92 -5.44 -40.76
CA GLY A 321 -9.54 -6.24 -41.82
C GLY A 321 -10.50 -7.30 -41.28
N ALA A 322 -11.00 -8.16 -42.17
CA ALA A 322 -11.79 -9.31 -41.76
C ALA A 322 -10.96 -10.30 -40.92
N TRP A 323 -11.44 -10.65 -39.72
CA TRP A 323 -10.77 -11.57 -38.81
C TRP A 323 -11.68 -12.71 -38.37
N ASN A 324 -11.12 -13.90 -38.19
CA ASN A 324 -11.88 -15.11 -37.82
C ASN A 324 -11.18 -16.04 -36.81
N GLN A 325 -9.97 -15.70 -36.37
CA GLN A 325 -9.27 -16.48 -35.35
C GLN A 325 -9.69 -16.06 -33.94
N THR A 326 -9.27 -16.86 -32.96
CA THR A 326 -9.52 -16.63 -31.53
C THR A 326 -8.31 -15.94 -30.90
N ILE A 327 -8.52 -14.78 -30.29
CA ILE A 327 -7.49 -14.06 -29.53
C ILE A 327 -7.47 -14.62 -28.11
N THR A 328 -6.31 -15.03 -27.61
CA THR A 328 -6.16 -15.49 -26.22
C THR A 328 -5.24 -14.55 -25.46
N LEU A 329 -5.73 -14.05 -24.33
CA LEU A 329 -5.00 -13.24 -23.38
C LEU A 329 -4.65 -14.09 -22.16
N THR A 330 -3.39 -14.10 -21.74
CA THR A 330 -2.91 -14.87 -20.58
C THR A 330 -2.42 -13.95 -19.48
N ASN A 331 -2.79 -14.25 -18.24
CA ASN A 331 -2.53 -13.46 -17.05
C ASN A 331 -2.94 -11.98 -17.17
N VAL A 332 -4.17 -11.78 -17.65
CA VAL A 332 -4.88 -10.50 -17.75
C VAL A 332 -5.10 -9.92 -16.36
N ARG A 333 -4.32 -8.90 -15.98
CA ARG A 333 -4.32 -8.24 -14.67
C ARG A 333 -4.34 -6.71 -14.84
N PRO A 334 -4.61 -5.92 -13.78
CA PRO A 334 -4.48 -4.46 -13.86
C PRO A 334 -3.10 -4.00 -14.35
N ALA A 335 -3.04 -2.85 -15.02
CA ALA A 335 -1.79 -2.15 -15.29
C ALA A 335 -1.28 -1.50 -14.00
N GLU A 336 0.01 -1.20 -13.88
CA GLU A 336 0.50 -0.35 -12.80
C GLU A 336 0.55 1.12 -13.26
N PRO A 337 -0.02 2.09 -12.52
CA PRO A 337 -0.83 1.95 -11.30
C PRO A 337 -2.18 1.27 -11.59
N THR A 338 -2.61 0.44 -10.63
CA THR A 338 -3.64 -0.63 -10.64
C THR A 338 -5.00 -0.33 -11.28
N LEU A 339 -5.02 0.01 -12.57
CA LEU A 339 -6.22 0.21 -13.38
C LEU A 339 -6.46 -1.01 -14.28
N MET A 340 -7.64 -1.60 -14.16
CA MET A 340 -8.16 -2.57 -15.14
C MET A 340 -9.53 -2.14 -15.62
N ILE A 341 -9.70 -2.09 -16.94
CA ILE A 341 -11.01 -2.06 -17.58
C ILE A 341 -11.03 -3.21 -18.56
N LEU A 342 -12.01 -4.10 -18.46
CA LEU A 342 -12.25 -5.17 -19.42
C LEU A 342 -13.75 -5.22 -19.70
N ASP A 343 -14.20 -4.59 -20.78
CA ASP A 343 -15.57 -4.77 -21.28
C ASP A 343 -15.52 -5.68 -22.51
N ILE A 344 -16.04 -6.89 -22.36
CA ILE A 344 -16.39 -7.80 -23.46
C ILE A 344 -17.88 -8.12 -23.32
N SER A 345 -18.72 -7.15 -23.67
CA SER A 345 -20.18 -7.28 -23.61
C SER A 345 -20.83 -7.15 -24.99
N LYS A 346 -22.06 -6.66 -25.06
CA LYS A 346 -22.85 -6.56 -26.30
C LYS A 346 -22.52 -5.31 -27.12
N ASN A 347 -21.61 -4.47 -26.62
CA ASN A 347 -21.29 -3.20 -27.22
C ASN A 347 -19.93 -3.31 -27.91
N ASP A 348 -19.82 -2.76 -29.11
CA ASP A 348 -18.53 -2.44 -29.71
C ASP A 348 -18.13 -1.02 -29.26
N PRO A 349 -16.85 -0.73 -28.95
CA PRO A 349 -15.69 -1.63 -28.96
C PRO A 349 -15.54 -2.46 -27.67
N ASN A 350 -14.86 -3.62 -27.74
CA ASN A 350 -14.27 -4.19 -26.54
C ASN A 350 -13.02 -3.39 -26.17
N TYR A 351 -12.89 -3.08 -24.90
CA TYR A 351 -11.75 -2.35 -24.39
C TYR A 351 -11.09 -3.13 -23.26
N PHE A 352 -9.78 -3.37 -23.41
CA PHE A 352 -8.92 -3.80 -22.32
C PHE A 352 -7.85 -2.75 -22.02
N LEU A 353 -7.89 -2.27 -20.79
CA LEU A 353 -6.84 -1.48 -20.17
C LEU A 353 -6.25 -2.32 -19.05
N GLY A 354 -4.95 -2.59 -19.09
CA GLY A 354 -4.30 -3.53 -18.17
C GLY A 354 -3.07 -4.20 -18.79
N THR A 355 -2.48 -5.14 -18.06
CA THR A 355 -1.38 -5.98 -18.58
C THR A 355 -1.83 -7.41 -18.84
N ALA A 356 -1.25 -8.03 -19.87
CA ALA A 356 -1.34 -9.47 -20.12
C ALA A 356 0.08 -9.97 -20.42
N ASP A 357 0.52 -11.05 -19.77
CA ASP A 357 1.89 -11.59 -19.95
C ASP A 357 2.11 -12.17 -21.35
N SER A 358 1.03 -12.68 -21.97
CA SER A 358 1.06 -13.05 -23.38
C SER A 358 -0.30 -12.88 -24.05
N ILE A 359 -0.24 -12.54 -25.33
CA ILE A 359 -1.38 -12.38 -26.23
C ILE A 359 -1.05 -13.29 -27.42
N THR A 360 -1.97 -14.13 -27.87
CA THR A 360 -1.79 -15.05 -29.02
C THR A 360 -3.02 -15.13 -29.89
N GLY A 361 -2.89 -15.64 -31.13
CA GLY A 361 -4.02 -15.83 -32.05
C GLY A 361 -4.39 -14.60 -32.88
N TYR A 362 -3.38 -13.77 -33.18
CA TYR A 362 -3.44 -12.62 -34.11
C TYR A 362 -2.35 -12.69 -35.21
N SER A 363 -1.73 -13.86 -35.38
CA SER A 363 -0.64 -14.16 -36.33
C SER A 363 -1.15 -14.76 -37.64
#